data_AF-A0A5C6GNL8-F1
#
_entry.id   AF-A0A5C6GNL8-F1
#
_cell.length_a   1.000
_cell.length_b   1.000
_cell.length_c   1.000
_cell.angle_alpha   90.00
_cell.angle_beta   90.00
_cell.angle_gamma   90.00
#
_symmetry.space_group_name_H-M   'P 1'
#
loop_
_entity.id
_entity.type
_entity.pdbx_description
1 polymer ?
#
loop_
_entity_poly.entity_id
_entity_poly.type
_entity_poly.pdbx_seq_one_letter_code
_entity_poly.pdbx_strand_id
1 'polypeptide(L)'
;MSRFFTTASSRLIRWLGYDRKMLPGDFFNAVEHYSVNGAVKKVGKIESIEILFRNDGSSPVHVSSFNPQDEELIISARITPADGSRPMTHHIYGNGTAS
;
A
#
# COMPACT_ATOMS: atom_id res chain seq x y z
N MET A 1 30.63 -4.46 23.27
CA MET A 1 30.37 -4.21 21.84
C MET A 1 28.98 -3.62 21.69
N SER A 2 28.90 -2.36 21.24
CA SER A 2 27.63 -1.65 21.02
C SER A 2 26.91 -2.23 19.81
N ARG A 3 25.66 -2.65 20.00
CA ARG A 3 24.75 -2.95 18.90
C ARG A 3 24.37 -1.60 18.30
N PHE A 4 24.89 -1.27 17.12
CA PHE A 4 24.44 -0.11 16.37
C PHE A 4 23.00 -0.37 15.93
N PHE A 5 22.03 0.10 16.72
CA PHE A 5 20.67 0.27 16.23
C PHE A 5 20.74 1.38 15.20
N THR A 6 20.82 1.01 13.92
CA THR A 6 20.66 1.96 12.84
C THR A 6 19.21 2.41 12.92
N THR A 7 18.97 3.57 13.51
CA THR A 7 17.69 4.27 13.44
C THR A 7 17.37 4.43 11.96
N ALA A 8 16.35 3.70 11.50
CA ALA A 8 15.85 3.82 10.16
C ALA A 8 15.49 5.29 9.92
N SER A 9 16.29 5.98 9.12
CA SER A 9 15.84 7.18 8.43
C SER A 9 14.50 6.83 7.81
N SER A 10 13.39 7.38 8.31
CA SER A 10 12.09 7.26 7.64
C SER A 10 12.25 8.01 6.32
N ARG A 11 12.72 7.30 5.28
CA ARG A 11 12.57 7.82 3.92
C ARG A 11 11.08 8.02 3.76
N LEU A 12 10.69 9.29 3.60
CA LEU A 12 9.34 9.67 3.26
C LEU A 12 8.96 8.86 2.02
N ILE A 13 8.10 7.86 2.21
CA ILE A 13 7.55 7.08 1.09
C ILE A 13 6.88 8.10 0.16
N ARG A 14 7.23 8.07 -1.11
CA ARG A 14 6.59 8.95 -2.08
C ARG A 14 5.22 8.39 -2.41
N TRP A 15 4.17 9.16 -2.16
CA TRP A 15 2.80 8.78 -2.48
C TRP A 15 2.41 9.31 -3.85
N LEU A 16 1.84 8.45 -4.67
CA LEU A 16 1.48 8.70 -6.07
C LEU A 16 0.04 8.22 -6.34
N GLY A 17 -0.53 8.63 -7.47
CA GLY A 17 -1.87 8.25 -7.87
C GLY A 17 -2.95 8.98 -7.07
N TYR A 18 -3.97 8.25 -6.63
CA TYR A 18 -5.07 8.82 -5.84
C TYR A 18 -4.60 9.31 -4.47
N ASP A 19 -5.14 10.45 -4.01
CA ASP A 19 -4.76 10.97 -2.69
C ASP A 19 -5.28 10.04 -1.59
N ARG A 20 -4.35 9.44 -0.84
CA ARG A 20 -4.66 8.54 0.28
C ARG A 20 -5.57 9.19 1.32
N LYS A 21 -5.50 10.52 1.49
CA LYS A 21 -6.34 11.25 2.46
C LYS A 21 -7.80 11.36 2.02
N MET A 22 -8.07 11.14 0.74
CA MET A 22 -9.41 11.12 0.16
C MET A 22 -10.00 9.70 0.13
N LEU A 23 -9.28 8.70 0.66
CA LEU A 23 -9.80 7.33 0.72
C LEU A 23 -11.01 7.27 1.67
N PRO A 24 -12.09 6.58 1.26
CA PRO A 24 -13.29 6.48 2.07
C PRO A 24 -13.08 5.55 3.26
N GLY A 25 -13.71 5.87 4.39
CA GLY A 25 -13.75 5.02 5.58
C GLY A 25 -12.37 4.76 6.20
N ASP A 26 -12.17 3.54 6.70
CA ASP A 26 -10.95 3.15 7.41
C ASP A 26 -9.75 2.86 6.49
N PHE A 27 -9.94 2.97 5.17
CA PHE A 27 -8.90 2.62 4.21
C PHE A 27 -7.67 3.54 4.26
N PHE A 28 -7.83 4.80 4.69
CA PHE A 28 -6.67 5.65 4.98
C PHE A 28 -5.76 5.01 6.03
N ASN A 29 -6.34 4.59 7.16
CA ASN A 29 -5.62 3.95 8.25
C ASN A 29 -5.04 2.60 7.80
N ALA A 30 -5.80 1.84 7.00
CA ALA A 30 -5.37 0.56 6.46
C ALA A 30 -4.11 0.69 5.59
N VAL A 31 -4.11 1.66 4.65
CA VAL A 31 -3.00 1.91 3.74
C VAL A 31 -1.78 2.44 4.47
N GLU A 32 -1.96 3.35 5.43
CA GLU A 32 -0.89 3.84 6.31
C GLU A 32 -0.27 2.68 7.12
N HIS A 33 -1.09 1.89 7.81
CA HIS A 33 -0.64 0.76 8.61
C HIS A 33 0.08 -0.28 7.75
N TYR A 34 -0.46 -0.59 6.57
CA TYR A 34 0.14 -1.54 5.65
C TYR A 34 1.48 -1.03 5.12
N SER A 35 1.60 0.26 4.80
CA SER A 35 2.83 0.85 4.26
C SER A 35 4.02 0.74 5.22
N VAL A 36 3.78 0.82 6.52
CA VAL A 36 4.82 0.75 7.56
C VAL A 36 5.13 -0.70 7.96
N ASN A 37 4.11 -1.56 7.99
CA ASN A 37 4.25 -2.92 8.53
C ASN A 37 4.28 -4.01 7.46
N GLY A 38 3.25 -4.08 6.61
CA GLY A 38 3.05 -5.18 5.67
C GLY A 38 3.90 -5.06 4.42
N ALA A 39 3.88 -3.89 3.80
CA ALA A 39 4.64 -3.60 2.58
C ALA A 39 6.15 -3.77 2.81
N VAL A 40 6.68 -3.21 3.90
CA VAL A 40 8.11 -3.31 4.23
C VAL A 40 8.55 -4.76 4.45
N LYS A 41 7.69 -5.61 5.01
CA LYS A 41 7.98 -7.04 5.17
C LYS A 41 8.01 -7.79 3.84
N LYS A 42 7.13 -7.44 2.89
CA LYS A 42 7.05 -8.11 1.58
C LYS A 42 8.16 -7.65 0.62
N VAL A 43 8.41 -6.34 0.53
CA VAL A 43 9.33 -5.77 -0.49
C VAL A 43 10.58 -5.10 0.08
N GLY A 44 10.75 -5.06 1.41
CA GLY A 44 11.86 -4.38 2.04
C GLY A 44 11.69 -2.85 2.03
N LYS A 45 12.75 -2.13 1.63
CA LYS A 45 12.69 -0.66 1.59
C LYS A 45 11.81 -0.20 0.44
N ILE A 46 10.88 0.70 0.73
CA ILE A 46 9.93 1.23 -0.26
C ILE A 46 10.41 2.59 -0.77
N GLU A 47 10.35 2.81 -2.07
CA GLU A 47 10.59 4.11 -2.69
C GLU A 47 9.28 4.89 -2.83
N SER A 48 8.26 4.26 -3.42
CA SER A 48 6.96 4.89 -3.63
C SER A 48 5.80 3.92 -3.50
N ILE A 49 4.64 4.46 -3.13
CA ILE A 49 3.35 3.76 -3.16
C ILE A 49 2.39 4.57 -4.02
N GLU A 50 1.86 3.93 -5.05
CA GLU A 50 0.87 4.48 -5.96
C GLU A 50 -0.49 3.85 -5.69
N ILE A 51 -1.48 4.64 -5.26
CA ILE A 51 -2.86 4.13 -5.14
C ILE A 51 -3.47 4.13 -6.54
N LEU A 52 -3.74 2.94 -7.04
CA LEU A 52 -4.28 2.74 -8.38
C LEU A 52 -5.77 3.08 -8.36
N PHE A 53 -6.13 4.05 -9.20
CA PHE A 53 -7.49 4.54 -9.36
C PHE A 53 -7.76 4.74 -10.84
N ARG A 54 -8.94 4.29 -11.31
CA ARG A 54 -9.36 4.55 -12.67
C ARG A 54 -9.99 5.94 -12.73
N ASN A 55 -9.52 6.77 -13.66
CA ASN A 55 -10.07 8.11 -13.89
C ASN A 55 -11.42 8.08 -14.64
N ASP A 56 -12.24 7.07 -14.38
CA ASP A 56 -13.57 6.86 -14.97
C ASP A 56 -14.71 7.15 -13.98
N GLY A 57 -14.37 7.66 -12.79
CA GLY A 57 -15.32 7.96 -11.71
C GLY A 57 -15.67 6.76 -10.84
N SER A 58 -15.08 5.58 -11.09
CA SER A 58 -15.20 4.43 -10.17
C SER A 58 -14.48 4.70 -8.84
N SER A 59 -14.91 4.06 -7.76
CA SER A 59 -14.29 4.23 -6.44
C SER A 59 -12.88 3.61 -6.38
N PRO A 60 -11.89 4.21 -5.67
CA PRO A 60 -10.59 3.56 -5.43
C PRO A 60 -10.74 2.27 -4.62
N VAL A 61 -11.81 2.19 -3.82
CA VAL A 61 -12.21 1.01 -3.08
C VAL A 61 -13.17 0.17 -3.92
N HIS A 62 -12.82 -1.09 -4.16
CA HIS A 62 -13.55 -2.02 -5.02
C HIS A 62 -13.41 -3.45 -4.48
N VAL A 63 -14.24 -4.38 -4.98
CA VAL A 63 -14.04 -5.82 -4.73
C VAL A 63 -12.96 -6.37 -5.66
N SER A 64 -12.22 -7.39 -5.19
CA SER A 64 -11.18 -8.01 -6.00
C SER A 64 -11.76 -8.72 -7.22
N SER A 65 -11.27 -8.40 -8.42
CA SER A 65 -11.64 -9.16 -9.62
C SER A 65 -11.01 -10.56 -9.68
N PHE A 66 -10.03 -10.83 -8.80
CA PHE A 66 -9.29 -12.10 -8.79
C PHE A 66 -10.06 -13.19 -8.03
N ASN A 67 -10.79 -12.81 -6.98
CA ASN A 67 -11.64 -13.74 -6.23
C ASN A 67 -13.06 -13.16 -6.13
N PRO A 68 -13.97 -13.48 -7.08
CA PRO A 68 -15.33 -12.95 -7.09
C PRO A 68 -16.19 -13.38 -5.89
N GLN A 69 -15.76 -14.42 -5.15
CA GLN A 69 -16.42 -14.85 -3.92
C GLN A 69 -15.97 -14.03 -2.70
N ASP A 70 -14.86 -13.31 -2.83
CA ASP A 70 -14.36 -12.39 -1.83
C ASP A 70 -15.02 -11.02 -2.05
N GLU A 71 -16.11 -10.80 -1.33
CA GLU A 71 -16.84 -9.53 -1.33
C GLU A 71 -16.15 -8.47 -0.46
N GLU A 72 -14.96 -8.76 0.11
CA GLU A 72 -14.22 -7.76 0.86
C GLU A 72 -13.74 -6.62 -0.05
N LEU A 73 -13.96 -5.41 0.46
CA LEU A 73 -13.49 -4.20 -0.17
C LEU A 73 -11.97 -4.09 -0.03
N ILE A 74 -11.32 -3.74 -1.14
CA ILE A 74 -9.88 -3.59 -1.25
C ILE A 74 -9.50 -2.29 -1.93
N ILE A 75 -8.24 -1.90 -1.74
CA ILE A 75 -7.53 -0.89 -2.53
C ILE A 75 -6.38 -1.56 -3.26
N SER A 76 -6.28 -1.28 -4.55
CA SER A 76 -5.11 -1.65 -5.33
C SER A 76 -4.00 -0.61 -5.14
N ALA A 77 -2.87 -1.02 -4.56
CA ALA A 77 -1.70 -0.16 -4.38
C ALA A 77 -0.48 -0.77 -5.07
N ARG A 78 0.16 -0.01 -5.96
CA ARG A 78 1.43 -0.40 -6.57
C ARG A 78 2.59 0.12 -5.74
N ILE A 79 3.42 -0.81 -5.28
CA ILE A 79 4.55 -0.54 -4.40
C ILE A 79 5.82 -0.70 -5.22
N THR A 80 6.60 0.38 -5.30
CA THR A 80 7.91 0.39 -5.94
C THR A 80 8.99 0.22 -4.88
N PRO A 81 9.73 -0.90 -4.90
CA PRO A 81 10.81 -1.13 -3.96
C PRO A 81 12.02 -0.24 -4.29
N ALA A 82 12.73 0.21 -3.26
CA ALA A 82 13.89 1.09 -3.40
C ALA A 82 15.19 0.36 -3.83
N ASP A 83 15.14 -0.97 -3.94
CA ASP A 83 16.25 -1.80 -4.41
C ASP A 83 16.31 -1.91 -5.95
N GLY A 84 15.37 -1.26 -6.66
CA GLY A 84 15.26 -1.29 -8.12
C GLY A 84 14.56 -2.53 -8.67
N SER A 85 14.01 -3.39 -7.80
CA SER A 85 13.17 -4.50 -8.23
C SER A 85 11.84 -4.02 -8.83
N ARG A 86 11.14 -4.94 -9.51
CA ARG A 86 9.91 -4.61 -10.24
C ARG A 86 8.80 -4.16 -9.26
N PRO A 87 8.04 -3.10 -9.59
CA PRO A 87 6.88 -2.71 -8.81
C PRO A 87 5.86 -3.85 -8.70
N MET A 88 5.29 -4.03 -7.52
CA MET A 88 4.29 -5.06 -7.23
C MET A 88 2.96 -4.42 -6.86
N THR A 89 1.86 -4.98 -7.34
CA THR A 89 0.50 -4.52 -6.97
C THR A 89 -0.01 -5.36 -5.81
N HIS A 90 -0.37 -4.71 -4.72
CA HIS A 90 -0.87 -5.31 -3.50
C HIS A 90 -2.33 -4.88 -3.31
N HIS A 91 -3.18 -5.81 -2.90
CA HIS A 91 -4.59 -5.51 -2.61
C HIS A 91 -4.75 -5.33 -1.09
N ILE A 92 -4.89 -4.08 -0.66
CA ILE A 92 -4.97 -3.72 0.77
C ILE A 92 -6.44 -3.75 1.19
N TYR A 93 -6.75 -4.59 2.18
CA TYR A 93 -8.07 -4.71 2.79
C TYR A 93 -8.30 -3.60 3.82
N GLY A 94 -9.57 -3.31 4.14
CA GLY A 94 -9.93 -2.28 5.13
C GLY A 94 -9.36 -2.50 6.53
N ASN A 95 -8.95 -3.73 6.86
CA ASN A 95 -8.30 -4.08 8.13
C ASN A 95 -6.77 -3.82 8.15
N GLY A 96 -6.19 -3.32 7.06
CA GLY A 96 -4.75 -3.04 6.95
C GLY A 96 -3.87 -4.27 6.65
N THR A 97 -4.47 -5.40 6.26
CA THR A 97 -3.76 -6.56 5.67
C THR A 97 -3.75 -6.47 4.14
N ALA A 98 -2.95 -7.29 3.45
CA ALA A 98 -2.98 -7.35 1.99
C ALA A 98 -2.60 -8.72 1.43
N SER A 99 -3.28 -9.13 0.36
CA SER A 99 -2.93 -10.31 -0.45
C SER A 99 -1.78 -9.99 -1.41
#